data_AF-A0A4E0Q9Y3-F1
#
_entry.id   AF-A0A4E0Q9Y3-F1
#
_cell.length_a   1.000
_cell.length_b   1.000
_cell.length_c   1.000
_cell.angle_alpha   90.00
_cell.angle_beta   90.00
_cell.angle_gamma   90.00
#
_symmetry.space_group_name_H-M   'P 1'
#
loop_
_entity.id
_entity.type
_entity.pdbx_description
1 polymer ?
#
loop_
_entity_poly.entity_id
_entity_poly.type
_entity_poly.pdbx_seq_one_letter_code
_entity_poly.pdbx_strand_id
1 'polypeptide(L)'
;MRYKILAVLLSVIIILLGSFTVTARPPYLETFNEQYYTEDTKLDACLTCHNNANGGGPRNPYGMAYEENGRDFASIENLDSDGDGFTNLEEINNLTFPGDPADKHQTASEAPSETGDNENDPAEDRDMEDASAPANESEPQETTGEPSGDSASEQQSPGFGAVLAIAGITSAIYLKRER
;
A
#
# COMPACT_ATOMS: atom_id res chain seq x y z
N MET A 1 25.42 34.43 -36.13
CA MET A 1 23.95 34.61 -36.11
C MET A 1 23.24 33.26 -36.31
N ARG A 2 23.41 32.59 -37.47
CA ARG A 2 22.72 31.31 -37.76
C ARG A 2 23.07 30.16 -36.80
N TYR A 3 24.35 29.95 -36.48
CA TYR A 3 24.76 28.89 -35.54
C TYR A 3 24.32 29.15 -34.09
N LYS A 4 24.13 30.42 -33.70
CA LYS A 4 23.65 30.81 -32.36
C LYS A 4 22.16 30.46 -32.19
N ILE A 5 21.35 30.72 -33.22
CA ILE A 5 19.94 30.32 -33.25
C ILE A 5 19.82 28.78 -33.25
N LEU A 6 20.66 28.09 -34.01
CA LEU A 6 20.70 26.62 -34.03
C LEU A 6 21.09 26.04 -32.66
N ALA A 7 22.10 26.61 -31.99
CA ALA A 7 22.50 26.16 -30.65
C ALA A 7 21.37 26.35 -29.63
N VAL A 8 20.69 27.51 -29.65
CA VAL A 8 19.55 27.80 -28.76
C VAL A 8 18.41 26.82 -29.01
N LEU A 9 18.04 26.58 -30.28
CA LEU A 9 16.99 25.61 -30.62
C LEU A 9 17.35 24.19 -30.16
N LEU A 10 18.60 23.78 -30.33
CA LEU A 10 19.06 22.45 -29.92
C LEU A 10 19.00 22.29 -28.38
N SER A 11 19.38 23.31 -27.63
CA SER A 11 19.21 23.31 -26.16
C SER A 11 17.75 23.30 -25.70
N VAL A 12 16.84 24.01 -26.39
CA VAL A 12 15.40 23.98 -26.07
C VAL A 12 14.80 22.59 -26.35
N ILE A 13 15.23 21.94 -27.44
CA ILE A 13 14.80 20.57 -27.79
C ILE A 13 15.26 19.57 -26.73
N ILE A 14 16.51 19.66 -26.26
CA ILE A 14 17.03 18.77 -25.21
C ILE A 14 16.24 18.92 -23.89
N ILE A 15 15.84 20.15 -23.54
CA ILE A 15 15.02 20.41 -22.33
C ILE A 15 13.61 19.82 -22.49
N LEU A 16 13.00 19.91 -23.68
CA LEU A 16 11.67 19.34 -23.96
C LEU A 16 11.65 17.81 -24.00
N LEU A 17 12.79 17.18 -24.30
CA LEU A 17 12.94 15.72 -24.30
C LEU A 17 13.19 15.15 -22.89
N GLY A 18 13.41 15.99 -21.88
CA GLY A 18 13.71 15.61 -20.50
C GLY A 18 12.51 15.29 -19.61
N SER A 19 11.36 14.91 -20.18
CA SER A 19 10.19 14.49 -19.40
C SER A 19 10.40 13.08 -18.87
N PHE A 20 11.19 12.94 -17.79
CA PHE A 20 11.22 11.71 -17.01
C PHE A 20 9.85 11.52 -16.38
N THR A 21 9.10 10.53 -16.86
CA THR A 21 7.90 10.05 -16.16
C THR A 21 8.39 9.31 -14.92
N VAL A 22 8.52 10.03 -13.81
CA VAL A 22 8.73 9.41 -12.50
C VAL A 22 7.39 8.83 -12.08
N THR A 23 7.21 7.53 -12.30
CA THR A 23 6.12 6.81 -11.64
C THR A 23 6.56 6.60 -10.20
N ALA A 24 5.96 7.32 -9.27
CA ALA A 24 6.21 7.11 -7.85
C ALA A 24 5.35 5.91 -7.41
N ARG A 25 5.88 4.70 -7.59
CA ARG A 25 5.27 3.52 -6.96
C ARG A 25 5.47 3.65 -5.45
N PRO A 26 4.45 3.36 -4.60
CA PRO A 26 4.64 3.42 -3.16
C PRO A 26 5.74 2.44 -2.75
N PRO A 27 6.74 2.86 -1.93
CA PRO A 27 7.91 2.03 -1.62
C PRO A 27 7.53 0.68 -0.99
N TYR A 28 6.42 0.63 -0.22
CA TYR A 28 5.94 -0.60 0.40
C TYR A 28 5.43 -1.63 -0.62
N LEU A 29 4.79 -1.19 -1.71
CA LEU A 29 4.34 -2.11 -2.75
C LEU A 29 5.55 -2.65 -3.52
N GLU A 30 6.57 -1.83 -3.78
CA GLU A 30 7.82 -2.29 -4.38
C GLU A 30 8.50 -3.35 -3.51
N THR A 31 8.69 -3.09 -2.21
CA THR A 31 9.26 -4.08 -1.28
C THR A 31 8.43 -5.36 -1.17
N PHE A 32 7.09 -5.25 -1.16
CA PHE A 32 6.21 -6.42 -1.17
C PHE A 32 6.49 -7.29 -2.41
N ASN A 33 6.53 -6.67 -3.60
CA ASN A 33 6.76 -7.42 -4.83
C ASN A 33 8.15 -8.03 -4.88
N GLU A 34 9.18 -7.30 -4.46
CA GLU A 34 10.54 -7.83 -4.39
C GLU A 34 10.67 -9.03 -3.44
N GLN A 35 9.95 -9.01 -2.31
CA GLN A 35 9.99 -10.10 -1.33
C GLN A 35 9.30 -11.37 -1.84
N TYR A 36 8.16 -11.22 -2.51
CA TYR A 36 7.31 -12.34 -2.91
C TYR A 36 7.34 -12.67 -4.40
N TYR A 37 8.13 -11.95 -5.20
CA TYR A 37 8.23 -12.09 -6.65
C TYR A 37 6.87 -11.96 -7.36
N THR A 38 6.07 -10.99 -6.93
CA THR A 38 4.69 -10.77 -7.42
C THR A 38 4.60 -9.67 -8.47
N GLU A 39 5.72 -9.17 -9.01
CA GLU A 39 5.72 -8.19 -10.09
C GLU A 39 4.88 -8.67 -11.28
N ASP A 40 4.16 -7.75 -11.93
CA ASP A 40 3.29 -8.03 -13.07
C ASP A 40 2.15 -9.04 -12.79
N THR A 41 1.88 -9.38 -11.52
CA THR A 41 0.72 -10.17 -11.10
C THR A 41 -0.43 -9.28 -10.64
N LYS A 42 -1.59 -9.87 -10.31
CA LYS A 42 -2.71 -9.11 -9.74
C LYS A 42 -2.38 -8.50 -8.37
N LEU A 43 -1.40 -9.07 -7.65
CA LEU A 43 -0.94 -8.58 -6.35
C LEU A 43 0.02 -7.39 -6.48
N ASP A 44 0.47 -7.07 -7.71
CA ASP A 44 1.13 -5.82 -8.02
C ASP A 44 0.11 -4.67 -8.15
N ALA A 45 -0.67 -4.46 -7.08
CA ALA A 45 -1.74 -3.49 -7.05
C ALA A 45 -1.87 -2.88 -5.65
N CYS A 46 -2.40 -1.66 -5.58
CA CYS A 46 -2.69 -1.04 -4.28
C CYS A 46 -3.73 -1.84 -3.47
N LEU A 47 -4.57 -2.63 -4.15
CA LEU A 47 -5.56 -3.50 -3.51
C LEU A 47 -4.96 -4.53 -2.55
N THR A 48 -3.67 -4.87 -2.71
CA THR A 48 -2.97 -5.77 -1.80
C THR A 48 -3.00 -5.26 -0.36
N CYS A 49 -2.89 -3.95 -0.13
CA CYS A 49 -2.86 -3.35 1.21
C CYS A 49 -3.99 -2.34 1.48
N HIS A 50 -4.78 -1.96 0.47
CA HIS A 50 -5.80 -0.91 0.56
C HIS A 50 -7.14 -1.36 0.00
N ASN A 51 -8.24 -0.80 0.52
CA ASN A 51 -9.57 -1.04 -0.04
C ASN A 51 -9.82 -0.29 -1.38
N ASN A 52 -8.90 0.59 -1.78
CA ASN A 52 -9.00 1.39 -3.00
C ASN A 52 -7.90 0.99 -3.99
N ALA A 53 -8.29 0.64 -5.22
CA ALA A 53 -7.36 0.24 -6.28
C ALA A 53 -6.40 1.35 -6.73
N ASN A 54 -6.75 2.62 -6.51
CA ASN A 54 -5.85 3.74 -6.78
C ASN A 54 -4.90 4.03 -5.60
N GLY A 55 -4.97 3.23 -4.53
CA GLY A 55 -4.24 3.45 -3.29
C GLY A 55 -4.83 4.59 -2.45
N GLY A 56 -4.18 4.84 -1.32
CA GLY A 56 -4.64 5.79 -0.32
C GLY A 56 -5.95 5.36 0.36
N GLY A 57 -6.40 6.17 1.30
CA GLY A 57 -7.57 5.83 2.12
C GLY A 57 -7.30 4.65 3.08
N PRO A 58 -8.38 4.05 3.62
CA PRO A 58 -8.26 2.97 4.60
C PRO A 58 -7.53 1.74 4.04
N ARG A 59 -6.76 1.08 4.92
CA ARG A 59 -6.16 -0.22 4.60
C ARG A 59 -7.20 -1.32 4.66
N ASN A 60 -6.98 -2.38 3.89
CA ASN A 60 -7.69 -3.63 4.06
C ASN A 60 -7.15 -4.36 5.31
N PRO A 61 -7.75 -5.49 5.73
CA PRO A 61 -7.27 -6.25 6.89
C PRO A 61 -5.77 -6.63 6.82
N TYR A 62 -5.27 -7.07 5.66
CA TYR A 62 -3.83 -7.34 5.45
C TYR A 62 -2.94 -6.12 5.73
N GLY A 63 -3.29 -4.97 5.14
CA GLY A 63 -2.54 -3.73 5.32
C GLY A 63 -2.59 -3.21 6.76
N MET A 64 -3.67 -3.49 7.49
CA MET A 64 -3.77 -3.21 8.94
C MET A 64 -2.84 -4.13 9.72
N ALA A 65 -2.88 -5.44 9.48
CA ALA A 65 -1.97 -6.40 10.12
C ALA A 65 -0.51 -6.04 9.87
N TYR A 66 -0.16 -5.65 8.65
CA TYR A 66 1.18 -5.15 8.30
C TYR A 66 1.58 -3.91 9.12
N GLU A 67 0.68 -2.93 9.27
CA GLU A 67 0.98 -1.75 10.09
C GLU A 67 1.16 -2.08 11.57
N GLU A 68 0.28 -2.91 12.13
CA GLU A 68 0.27 -3.28 13.55
C GLU A 68 1.48 -4.13 13.95
N ASN A 69 2.02 -4.93 13.02
CA ASN A 69 3.21 -5.75 13.24
C ASN A 69 4.51 -5.06 12.77
N GLY A 70 4.56 -3.73 12.88
CA GLY A 70 5.80 -2.99 12.69
C GLY A 70 6.27 -2.87 11.23
N ARG A 71 5.36 -3.08 10.26
CA ARG A 71 5.65 -3.02 8.82
C ARG A 71 6.66 -4.07 8.37
N ASP A 72 6.60 -5.25 8.97
CA ASP A 72 7.38 -6.43 8.59
C ASP A 72 6.47 -7.47 7.93
N PHE A 73 6.65 -7.73 6.63
CA PHE A 73 5.83 -8.70 5.92
C PHE A 73 6.03 -10.12 6.46
N ALA A 74 7.23 -10.49 6.88
CA ALA A 74 7.53 -11.84 7.40
C ALA A 74 6.79 -12.10 8.72
N SER A 75 6.58 -11.05 9.53
CA SER A 75 5.89 -11.16 10.81
C SER A 75 4.41 -11.54 10.69
N ILE A 76 3.79 -11.28 9.53
CA ILE A 76 2.37 -11.53 9.29
C ILE A 76 2.12 -12.73 8.36
N GLU A 77 3.15 -13.39 7.82
CA GLU A 77 3.00 -14.48 6.83
C GLU A 77 2.06 -15.61 7.30
N ASN A 78 2.07 -15.92 8.61
CA ASN A 78 1.26 -16.99 9.19
C ASN A 78 -0.09 -16.52 9.74
N LEU A 79 -0.43 -15.24 9.61
CA LEU A 79 -1.75 -14.72 9.96
C LEU A 79 -2.73 -14.98 8.83
N ASP A 80 -3.99 -15.15 9.19
CA ASP A 80 -5.15 -15.09 8.29
C ASP A 80 -5.78 -13.71 8.52
N SER A 81 -5.42 -12.73 7.69
CA SER A 81 -5.75 -11.32 8.00
C SER A 81 -7.21 -11.00 7.74
N ASP A 82 -7.84 -11.64 6.76
CA ASP A 82 -9.23 -11.39 6.36
C ASP A 82 -10.21 -12.45 6.87
N GLY A 83 -9.73 -13.53 7.49
CA GLY A 83 -10.52 -14.52 8.19
C GLY A 83 -11.15 -15.55 7.27
N ASP A 84 -10.57 -15.79 6.10
CA ASP A 84 -11.12 -16.68 5.08
C ASP A 84 -10.65 -18.15 5.23
N GLY A 85 -9.74 -18.40 6.19
CA GLY A 85 -9.19 -19.71 6.52
C GLY A 85 -7.85 -20.03 5.86
N PHE A 86 -7.28 -19.12 5.06
CA PHE A 86 -5.94 -19.25 4.48
C PHE A 86 -4.97 -18.27 5.14
N THR A 87 -3.71 -18.68 5.28
CA THR A 87 -2.68 -17.74 5.74
C THR A 87 -2.30 -16.78 4.62
N ASN A 88 -1.89 -15.57 4.98
CA ASN A 88 -1.41 -14.55 4.05
C ASN A 88 -0.38 -15.11 3.07
N LEU A 89 0.56 -15.93 3.54
CA LEU A 89 1.59 -16.52 2.68
C LEU A 89 1.02 -17.57 1.71
N GLU A 90 0.03 -18.36 2.14
CA GLU A 90 -0.67 -19.30 1.24
C GLU A 90 -1.38 -18.53 0.12
N GLU A 91 -2.06 -17.44 0.46
CA GLU A 91 -2.76 -16.62 -0.52
C GLU A 91 -1.81 -15.94 -1.50
N ILE A 92 -0.76 -15.30 -1.00
CA ILE A 92 0.27 -14.66 -1.83
C ILE A 92 0.88 -15.69 -2.81
N ASN A 93 1.22 -16.88 -2.34
CA ASN A 93 1.79 -17.95 -3.18
C ASN A 93 0.80 -18.45 -4.25
N ASN A 94 -0.50 -18.40 -3.97
CA ASN A 94 -1.50 -18.76 -4.96
C ASN A 94 -1.95 -17.57 -5.82
N LEU A 95 -1.46 -16.35 -5.58
CA LEU A 95 -1.90 -15.11 -6.21
C LEU A 95 -3.35 -14.75 -5.89
N THR A 96 -3.72 -14.78 -4.60
CA THR A 96 -4.93 -14.15 -4.04
C THR A 96 -4.61 -13.01 -3.09
N PHE A 97 -5.55 -12.08 -2.94
CA PHE A 97 -5.40 -10.89 -2.11
C PHE A 97 -5.58 -11.24 -0.63
N PRO A 98 -4.53 -11.15 0.20
CA PRO A 98 -4.56 -11.57 1.61
C PRO A 98 -5.41 -10.71 2.55
N GLY A 99 -6.18 -9.79 1.98
CA GLY A 99 -7.05 -8.85 2.68
C GLY A 99 -8.44 -8.77 2.05
N ASP A 100 -8.80 -9.74 1.21
CA ASP A 100 -10.11 -9.86 0.57
C ASP A 100 -10.64 -11.31 0.72
N PRO A 101 -11.57 -11.56 1.66
CA PRO A 101 -12.03 -12.91 1.97
C PRO A 101 -12.88 -13.52 0.85
N ALA A 102 -13.21 -12.74 -0.19
CA ALA A 102 -13.89 -13.23 -1.39
C ALA A 102 -12.91 -13.70 -2.48
N ASP A 103 -11.64 -13.30 -2.43
CA ASP A 103 -10.62 -13.68 -3.39
C ASP A 103 -9.82 -14.86 -2.84
N LYS A 104 -10.39 -16.06 -2.89
CA LYS A 104 -9.75 -17.27 -2.37
C LYS A 104 -9.58 -18.35 -3.43
N HIS A 105 -8.56 -19.20 -3.26
CA HIS A 105 -8.38 -20.38 -4.09
C HIS A 105 -9.20 -21.54 -3.54
N GLN A 106 -9.90 -22.24 -4.42
CA GLN A 106 -10.58 -23.47 -4.04
C GLN A 106 -9.54 -24.54 -3.72
N THR A 107 -9.33 -24.84 -2.44
CA THR A 107 -8.78 -26.14 -2.08
C THR A 107 -9.84 -27.20 -2.33
N ALA A 108 -9.43 -28.40 -2.74
CA ALA A 108 -10.32 -29.52 -3.09
C ALA A 108 -11.24 -29.99 -1.93
N SER A 109 -11.19 -29.33 -0.76
CA SER A 109 -12.01 -29.60 0.42
C SER A 109 -13.17 -28.61 0.63
N GLU A 110 -13.29 -27.54 -0.17
CA GLU A 110 -14.51 -26.71 -0.23
C GLU A 110 -15.36 -27.15 -1.42
N ALA A 111 -15.99 -28.32 -1.29
CA ALA A 111 -17.19 -28.58 -2.06
C ALA A 111 -18.23 -27.50 -1.68
N PRO A 112 -18.97 -26.91 -2.64
CA PRO A 112 -19.92 -25.84 -2.33
C PRO A 112 -20.88 -26.28 -1.24
N SER A 113 -20.89 -25.56 -0.12
CA SER A 113 -22.03 -25.58 0.79
C SER A 113 -23.19 -24.93 0.05
N GLU A 114 -23.91 -25.72 -0.76
CA GLU A 114 -25.25 -25.36 -1.17
C GLU A 114 -26.11 -25.28 0.10
N THR A 115 -26.34 -24.07 0.58
CA THR A 115 -27.54 -23.73 1.34
C THR A 115 -28.73 -23.93 0.42
N GLY A 116 -29.20 -25.17 0.35
CA GLY A 116 -30.51 -25.51 -0.14
C GLY A 116 -31.56 -25.07 0.88
N ASP A 117 -32.01 -23.83 0.75
CA ASP A 117 -33.20 -23.36 1.43
C ASP A 117 -34.41 -24.05 0.79
N ASN A 118 -35.03 -24.98 1.50
CA ASN A 118 -36.45 -25.26 1.33
C ASN A 118 -37.06 -25.69 2.67
N GLU A 119 -37.89 -24.77 3.19
CA GLU A 119 -38.72 -24.88 4.38
C GLU A 119 -39.82 -25.95 4.29
N ASN A 120 -40.33 -26.28 5.50
CA ASN A 120 -41.46 -27.13 5.93
C ASN A 120 -40.98 -28.48 6.51
N ASP A 121 -41.19 -28.84 7.78
CA ASP A 121 -42.22 -28.48 8.77
C ASP A 121 -41.78 -29.07 10.17
N PRO A 122 -42.60 -29.08 11.25
CA PRO A 122 -42.53 -28.20 12.41
C PRO A 122 -41.98 -28.83 13.71
N ALA A 123 -41.56 -27.93 14.61
CA ALA A 123 -41.51 -27.99 16.08
C ALA A 123 -41.64 -29.35 16.81
N GLU A 124 -40.56 -29.76 17.49
CA GLU A 124 -40.63 -30.38 18.83
C GLU A 124 -39.50 -29.83 19.72
N ASP A 125 -39.88 -28.84 20.54
CA ASP A 125 -39.68 -28.76 22.00
C ASP A 125 -38.60 -29.66 22.62
N ARG A 126 -37.49 -29.07 23.12
CA ARG A 126 -36.80 -29.45 24.37
C ARG A 126 -35.98 -28.27 24.94
N ASP A 127 -36.61 -27.58 25.89
CA ASP A 127 -36.12 -27.12 27.20
C ASP A 127 -34.67 -26.63 27.42
N MET A 128 -34.63 -25.42 27.98
CA MET A 128 -33.51 -24.73 28.63
C MET A 128 -33.11 -25.37 29.97
N GLU A 129 -31.83 -25.25 30.32
CA GLU A 129 -31.25 -24.93 31.66
C GLU A 129 -29.72 -25.02 31.52
N ASP A 130 -28.82 -24.27 32.17
CA ASP A 130 -28.79 -23.07 33.01
C ASP A 130 -27.28 -22.82 33.31
N ALA A 131 -26.92 -21.57 33.60
CA ALA A 131 -25.77 -21.12 34.38
C ALA A 131 -24.35 -21.36 33.79
N SER A 132 -23.41 -20.42 33.83
CA SER A 132 -23.25 -19.26 34.72
C SER A 132 -22.09 -18.38 34.23
N ALA A 133 -22.26 -17.06 34.33
CA ALA A 133 -21.20 -16.05 34.27
C ALA A 133 -20.29 -16.14 35.53
N PRO A 134 -19.13 -15.48 35.56
CA PRO A 134 -19.08 -14.04 35.90
C PRO A 134 -18.13 -13.27 34.96
N ALA A 135 -18.50 -12.08 34.47
CA ALA A 135 -18.34 -10.79 35.15
C ALA A 135 -16.91 -10.56 35.70
N ASN A 136 -16.10 -9.77 34.99
CA ASN A 136 -15.13 -8.92 35.64
C ASN A 136 -15.20 -7.52 35.04
N GLU A 137 -15.56 -6.60 35.90
CA GLU A 137 -15.70 -5.16 35.71
C GLU A 137 -14.41 -4.52 36.19
N SER A 138 -13.84 -3.59 35.43
CA SER A 138 -12.77 -2.70 35.89
C SER A 138 -12.83 -1.41 35.07
N GLU A 139 -13.22 -0.36 35.78
CA GLU A 139 -13.44 1.03 35.36
C GLU A 139 -12.22 1.74 34.70
N PRO A 140 -12.44 2.94 34.12
CA PRO A 140 -11.53 3.61 33.20
C PRO A 140 -10.45 4.44 33.90
N GLN A 141 -9.26 4.51 33.31
CA GLN A 141 -8.28 5.55 33.62
C GLN A 141 -8.05 6.47 32.42
N GLU A 142 -8.65 7.65 32.56
CA GLU A 142 -8.22 8.90 31.95
C GLU A 142 -6.78 9.22 32.41
N THR A 143 -5.87 9.41 31.45
CA THR A 143 -4.64 10.17 31.68
C THR A 143 -4.34 11.00 30.44
N THR A 144 -4.67 12.27 30.57
CA THR A 144 -4.23 13.39 29.76
C THR A 144 -2.70 13.47 29.76
N GLY A 145 -2.11 13.71 28.59
CA GLY A 145 -0.68 13.89 28.43
C GLY A 145 -0.26 14.08 26.98
N GLU A 146 -0.68 15.18 26.35
CA GLU A 146 0.13 15.81 25.30
C GLU A 146 1.50 16.20 25.91
N PRO A 147 2.62 16.08 25.17
CA PRO A 147 2.98 17.20 24.32
C PRO A 147 3.48 16.83 22.92
N SER A 148 3.27 17.83 22.07
CA SER A 148 3.69 18.06 20.70
C SER A 148 5.20 17.91 20.43
N GLY A 149 5.53 17.71 19.15
CA GLY A 149 6.88 17.93 18.59
C GLY A 149 7.25 16.86 17.58
N ASP A 150 6.70 16.90 16.37
CA ASP A 150 7.38 17.44 15.19
C ASP A 150 8.72 16.76 14.89
N SER A 151 8.71 15.90 13.86
CA SER A 151 9.75 15.80 12.84
C SER A 151 9.25 14.85 11.75
N ALA A 152 8.28 15.32 10.97
CA ALA A 152 8.17 14.85 9.60
C ALA A 152 9.46 15.31 8.91
N SER A 153 10.43 14.41 8.76
CA SER A 153 11.56 14.69 7.88
C SER A 153 11.00 14.77 6.47
N GLU A 154 10.70 16.00 6.03
CA GLU A 154 10.62 16.33 4.62
C GLU A 154 11.86 15.76 3.97
N GLN A 155 11.70 14.67 3.23
CA GLN A 155 12.72 14.18 2.32
C GLN A 155 12.78 15.19 1.17
N GLN A 156 13.43 16.31 1.45
CA GLN A 156 13.68 17.37 0.50
C GLN A 156 14.66 16.80 -0.53
N SER A 157 14.09 16.36 -1.65
CA SER A 157 14.85 15.90 -2.80
C SER A 157 15.85 17.00 -3.21
N PRO A 158 17.16 16.71 -3.28
CA PRO A 158 18.14 17.66 -3.79
C PRO A 158 18.09 17.69 -5.32
N GLY A 159 16.97 18.12 -5.87
CA GLY A 159 16.78 18.46 -7.28
C GLY A 159 15.74 19.56 -7.27
N PHE A 160 16.00 20.82 -7.62
CA PHE A 160 16.46 21.27 -8.93
C PHE A 160 17.35 22.54 -8.84
N GLY A 161 17.72 22.98 -7.62
CA GLY A 161 18.42 24.24 -7.39
C GLY A 161 19.83 24.31 -8.00
N ALA A 162 20.57 23.19 -7.97
CA ALA A 162 21.93 23.13 -8.50
C ALA A 162 21.98 23.27 -10.04
N VAL A 163 20.95 22.78 -10.74
CA VAL A 163 20.90 22.82 -12.21
C VAL A 163 20.68 24.26 -12.73
N LEU A 164 19.84 25.04 -12.05
CA LEU A 164 19.60 26.44 -12.40
C LEU A 164 20.81 27.34 -12.07
N ALA A 165 21.55 27.05 -10.99
CA ALA A 165 22.75 27.80 -10.64
C ALA A 165 23.87 27.65 -11.70
N ILE A 166 24.08 26.44 -12.23
CA ILE A 166 25.13 26.18 -13.22
C ILE A 166 24.78 26.81 -14.58
N ALA A 167 23.51 26.78 -15.00
CA ALA A 167 23.05 27.44 -16.22
C ALA A 167 23.11 28.98 -16.13
N GLY A 168 22.82 29.54 -14.96
CA GLY A 168 22.91 30.98 -14.71
C GLY A 168 24.35 31.49 -14.75
N ILE A 169 25.28 30.78 -14.10
CA ILE A 169 26.71 31.12 -14.06
C ILE A 169 27.33 31.04 -15.47
N THR A 170 27.01 30.00 -16.25
CA THR A 170 27.53 29.87 -17.62
C THR A 170 26.99 30.95 -18.56
N SER A 171 25.70 31.32 -18.43
CA SER A 171 25.12 32.45 -19.19
C SER A 171 25.73 33.80 -18.83
N ALA A 172 26.01 34.06 -17.55
CA ALA A 172 26.64 35.30 -17.11
C ALA A 172 28.09 35.44 -17.58
N ILE A 173 28.86 34.34 -17.57
CA ILE A 173 30.24 34.31 -18.09
C ILE A 173 30.26 34.52 -19.61
N TYR A 174 29.30 33.93 -20.33
CA TYR A 174 29.20 34.07 -21.78
C TYR A 174 28.85 35.50 -22.19
N LEU A 175 27.91 36.15 -21.49
CA LEU A 175 27.51 37.54 -21.76
C LEU A 175 28.59 38.57 -21.38
N LYS A 176 29.39 38.31 -20.33
CA LYS A 176 30.49 39.20 -19.94
C LYS A 176 31.68 39.15 -20.91
N ARG A 177 31.83 38.07 -21.68
CA ARG A 177 32.88 37.92 -22.69
C ARG A 177 32.56 38.58 -24.04
N GLU A 178 31.30 38.95 -24.27
CA GLU A 178 30.85 39.66 -25.48
C GLU A 178 30.81 41.21 -25.31
N ARG A 179 31.28 41.75 -24.17
CA ARG A 179 31.60 43.18 -23.98
C ARG A 179 33.10 43.39 -23.99
#